data_AF-A0A934RCM8-F1
#
_entry.id   AF-A0A934RCM8-F1
#
_cell.length_a   1.000
_cell.length_b   1.000
_cell.length_c   1.000
_cell.angle_alpha   90.00
_cell.angle_beta   90.00
_cell.angle_gamma   90.00
#
_symmetry.space_group_name_H-M   'P 1'
#
loop_
_entity.id
_entity.type
_entity.pdbx_description
1 polymer ?
#
loop_
_entity_poly.entity_id
_entity_poly.type
_entity_poly.pdbx_seq_one_letter_code
_entity_poly.pdbx_strand_id
1 'polypeptide(L)'
;MNWKAALVGLFGGVSVVGAQDSHFDGFKWREKETDHFLIRAHGTSHDPASKLAEKIWTVCVDALPGLTPDFEKNEFETPSGSKGAKEAPFRFCIYLVDSGADFRELVKIDAGRNGWDANSVRLTHQVGNYVDPNARYTVYCKGDPMQSAGGDRDVSAIVAHSTGSSLLRGRARSAKIPFWMQAGFGYYVEHMIFDLCRVHYLDFEAYYEAQKAEIKKGETLGADEDWPSVLRKMCKDENRCSLGDVLTAQILTLSPKESGYIFALTYFLVRDDAAKAKYQKLVAMLRDGDTVNEASLLETYGYADAAALEAEWYEWMESRAFK
;
A
#
# COMPACT_ATOMS: atom_id res chain seq x y z
N MET A 1 10.58 35.84 44.96
CA MET A 1 9.17 36.23 45.16
C MET A 1 8.38 35.66 43.98
N ASN A 2 7.28 34.96 44.28
CA ASN A 2 6.45 34.18 43.35
C ASN A 2 5.84 35.00 42.21
N TRP A 3 5.65 34.36 41.05
CA TRP A 3 4.37 34.48 40.34
C TRP A 3 3.87 33.14 39.81
N LYS A 4 2.72 32.74 40.36
CA LYS A 4 1.84 31.68 39.89
C LYS A 4 0.85 32.29 38.88
N ALA A 5 0.64 31.52 37.80
CA ALA A 5 -0.61 31.27 37.08
C ALA A 5 -1.40 32.46 36.47
N ALA A 6 -1.59 32.37 35.15
CA ALA A 6 -2.93 32.41 34.55
C ALA A 6 -2.93 31.53 33.30
N LEU A 7 -3.56 30.36 33.44
CA LEU A 7 -4.03 29.50 32.36
C LEU A 7 -5.18 30.25 31.67
N VAL A 8 -5.07 30.52 30.37
CA VAL A 8 -6.24 30.79 29.52
C VAL A 8 -6.10 29.88 28.32
N GLY A 9 -7.02 28.91 28.26
CA GLY A 9 -7.06 27.89 27.24
C GLY A 9 -7.36 28.47 25.87
N LEU A 10 -6.59 28.00 24.90
CA LEU A 10 -7.11 27.66 23.58
C LEU A 10 -6.76 26.18 23.39
N PHE A 11 -7.63 25.32 23.90
CA PHE A 11 -7.81 24.01 23.29
C PHE A 11 -8.30 24.28 21.86
N GLY A 12 -7.35 24.51 20.95
CA GLY A 12 -7.59 24.21 19.55
C GLY A 12 -7.82 22.72 19.51
N GLY A 13 -9.10 22.32 19.58
CA GLY A 13 -9.48 20.94 19.37
C GLY A 13 -8.91 20.54 18.02
N VAL A 14 -7.87 19.72 18.03
CA VAL A 14 -7.54 18.91 16.87
C VAL A 14 -8.79 18.09 16.68
N SER A 15 -9.65 18.49 15.73
CA SER A 15 -10.74 17.65 15.27
C SER A 15 -10.08 16.35 14.88
N VAL A 16 -10.24 15.33 15.72
CA VAL A 16 -9.86 13.96 15.41
C VAL A 16 -10.78 13.60 14.27
N VAL A 17 -10.33 13.85 13.03
CA VAL A 17 -11.04 13.45 11.82
C VAL A 17 -11.16 11.94 11.95
N GLY A 18 -12.37 11.47 12.26
CA GLY A 18 -12.67 10.05 12.38
C GLY A 18 -12.28 9.34 11.08
N ALA A 19 -12.02 8.04 11.16
CA ALA A 19 -11.48 7.31 10.01
C ALA A 19 -12.36 7.39 8.74
N GLN A 20 -13.64 7.72 8.90
CA GLN A 20 -14.62 7.81 7.80
C GLN A 20 -15.26 9.21 7.66
N ASP A 21 -14.68 10.25 8.27
CA ASP A 21 -15.15 11.62 8.08
C ASP A 21 -14.87 12.12 6.63
N SER A 22 -15.38 13.30 6.28
CA SER A 22 -14.95 13.98 5.06
C SER A 22 -13.50 14.44 5.22
N HIS A 23 -12.58 13.84 4.47
CA HIS A 23 -11.16 14.19 4.52
C HIS A 23 -10.80 15.41 3.65
N PHE A 24 -11.66 15.79 2.70
CA PHE A 24 -11.39 16.83 1.71
C PHE A 24 -12.64 17.67 1.47
N ASP A 25 -12.83 18.66 2.33
CA ASP A 25 -13.95 19.59 2.24
C ASP A 25 -13.75 20.55 1.06
N GLY A 26 -14.86 21.01 0.48
CA GLY A 26 -14.87 21.92 -0.68
C GLY A 26 -14.97 21.22 -2.04
N PHE A 27 -14.80 19.91 -2.10
CA PHE A 27 -15.03 19.11 -3.30
C PHE A 27 -16.47 18.61 -3.37
N LYS A 28 -17.04 18.60 -4.58
CA LYS A 28 -18.36 17.99 -4.84
C LYS A 28 -18.18 16.51 -5.13
N TRP A 29 -18.22 15.69 -4.09
CA TRP A 29 -18.06 14.23 -4.19
C TRP A 29 -19.35 13.57 -4.68
N ARG A 30 -19.23 12.70 -5.69
CA ARG A 30 -20.20 11.65 -5.96
C ARG A 30 -19.80 10.43 -5.15
N GLU A 31 -20.69 9.95 -4.30
CA GLU A 31 -20.42 8.83 -3.40
C GLU A 31 -21.05 7.54 -3.94
N LYS A 32 -20.36 6.42 -3.73
CA LYS A 32 -20.87 5.08 -3.95
C LYS A 32 -20.35 4.18 -2.84
N GLU A 33 -21.26 3.52 -2.15
CA GLU A 33 -20.93 2.56 -1.11
C GLU A 33 -20.93 1.14 -1.67
N THR A 34 -20.04 0.32 -1.10
CA THR A 34 -20.09 -1.14 -1.15
C THR A 34 -20.15 -1.67 0.28
N ASP A 35 -20.03 -2.98 0.47
CA ASP A 35 -20.06 -3.55 1.82
C ASP A 35 -18.87 -3.05 2.66
N HIS A 36 -17.67 -2.94 2.04
CA HIS A 36 -16.42 -2.62 2.74
C HIS A 36 -15.79 -1.28 2.37
N PHE A 37 -16.34 -0.56 1.37
CA PHE A 37 -15.73 0.67 0.86
C PHE A 37 -16.71 1.82 0.67
N LEU A 38 -16.20 3.03 0.87
CA LEU A 38 -16.83 4.28 0.46
C LEU A 38 -16.00 4.88 -0.69
N ILE A 39 -16.58 4.96 -1.88
CA ILE A 39 -15.89 5.47 -3.06
C ILE A 39 -16.39 6.88 -3.35
N ARG A 40 -15.48 7.85 -3.32
CA ARG A 40 -15.75 9.27 -3.57
C ARG A 40 -15.08 9.68 -4.87
N ALA A 41 -15.87 10.11 -5.85
CA ALA A 41 -15.37 10.54 -7.15
C ALA A 41 -15.72 12.01 -7.44
N HIS A 42 -14.76 12.79 -7.92
CA HIS A 42 -14.94 14.17 -8.37
C HIS A 42 -14.51 14.31 -9.82
N GLY A 43 -15.36 14.91 -10.66
CA GLY A 43 -15.10 15.06 -12.11
C GLY A 43 -15.10 13.75 -12.93
N THR A 44 -14.86 12.59 -12.30
CA THR A 44 -14.75 11.26 -12.93
C THR A 44 -15.75 10.24 -12.39
N SER A 45 -15.91 9.10 -13.07
CA SER A 45 -16.69 7.96 -12.60
C SER A 45 -16.07 7.28 -11.37
N HIS A 46 -16.84 6.47 -10.66
CA HIS A 46 -16.33 5.60 -9.59
C HIS A 46 -15.42 4.45 -10.08
N ASP A 47 -15.35 4.23 -11.40
CA ASP A 47 -14.50 3.21 -11.99
C ASP A 47 -13.04 3.68 -12.13
N PRO A 48 -12.06 2.78 -11.93
CA PRO A 48 -12.22 1.33 -11.79
C PRO A 48 -12.51 0.85 -10.36
N ALA A 49 -12.39 1.71 -9.34
CA ALA A 49 -12.54 1.31 -7.94
C ALA A 49 -13.86 0.57 -7.67
N SER A 50 -14.98 1.01 -8.25
CA SER A 50 -16.27 0.39 -8.01
C SER A 50 -16.42 -1.04 -8.55
N LYS A 51 -15.57 -1.43 -9.52
CA LYS A 51 -15.50 -2.78 -10.08
C LYS A 51 -14.51 -3.68 -9.35
N LEU A 52 -13.54 -3.09 -8.65
CA LEU A 52 -12.42 -3.80 -8.02
C LEU A 52 -12.55 -3.92 -6.51
N ALA A 53 -13.28 -3.01 -5.85
CA ALA A 53 -13.28 -2.90 -4.39
C ALA A 53 -13.55 -4.23 -3.67
N GLU A 54 -14.64 -4.92 -4.02
CA GLU A 54 -14.98 -6.20 -3.37
C GLU A 54 -14.09 -7.37 -3.80
N LYS A 55 -13.44 -7.29 -4.97
CA LYS A 55 -12.40 -8.26 -5.37
C LYS A 55 -11.15 -8.09 -4.52
N ILE A 56 -10.72 -6.84 -4.31
CA ILE A 56 -9.60 -6.49 -3.43
C ILE A 56 -9.91 -6.98 -2.02
N TRP A 57 -11.10 -6.72 -1.50
CA TRP A 57 -11.53 -7.23 -0.20
C TRP A 57 -11.41 -8.75 -0.10
N THR A 58 -11.96 -9.47 -1.08
CA THR A 58 -11.94 -10.95 -1.10
C THR A 58 -10.52 -11.50 -1.02
N VAL A 59 -9.57 -10.92 -1.77
CA VAL A 59 -8.16 -11.34 -1.71
C VAL A 59 -7.52 -10.96 -0.38
N CYS A 60 -7.78 -9.76 0.12
CA CYS A 60 -7.21 -9.30 1.38
C CYS A 60 -7.71 -10.12 2.58
N VAL A 61 -9.00 -10.43 2.67
CA VAL A 61 -9.58 -11.16 3.81
C VAL A 61 -9.18 -12.63 3.83
N ASP A 62 -8.91 -13.23 2.66
CA ASP A 62 -8.37 -14.59 2.56
C ASP A 62 -6.99 -14.69 3.26
N ALA A 63 -6.11 -13.70 3.04
CA ALA A 63 -4.81 -13.65 3.71
C ALA A 63 -4.89 -13.06 5.14
N LEU A 64 -5.81 -12.13 5.38
CA LEU A 64 -5.95 -11.32 6.59
C LEU A 64 -7.40 -11.36 7.13
N PRO A 65 -7.89 -12.52 7.61
CA PRO A 65 -9.29 -12.69 8.03
C PRO A 65 -9.70 -11.77 9.18
N GLY A 66 -8.74 -11.24 9.94
CA GLY A 66 -8.98 -10.23 10.96
C GLY A 66 -9.50 -8.88 10.42
N LEU A 67 -9.47 -8.64 9.11
CA LEU A 67 -10.10 -7.47 8.51
C LEU A 67 -11.62 -7.47 8.68
N THR A 68 -12.27 -8.64 8.64
CA THR A 68 -13.72 -8.79 8.83
C THR A 68 -14.21 -8.14 10.13
N PRO A 69 -13.72 -8.53 11.33
CA PRO A 69 -14.13 -7.84 12.56
C PRO A 69 -13.67 -6.38 12.61
N ASP A 70 -12.50 -6.02 12.06
CA ASP A 70 -12.06 -4.62 12.00
C ASP A 70 -13.11 -3.75 11.24
N PHE A 71 -13.67 -4.24 10.14
CA PHE A 71 -14.56 -3.45 9.28
C PHE A 71 -16.03 -3.65 9.61
N GLU A 72 -16.52 -4.90 9.57
CA GLU A 72 -17.95 -5.21 9.73
C GLU A 72 -18.45 -4.91 11.14
N LYS A 73 -17.60 -5.15 12.16
CA LYS A 73 -17.91 -4.86 13.57
C LYS A 73 -17.34 -3.53 14.04
N ASN A 74 -16.70 -2.77 13.15
CA ASN A 74 -16.08 -1.49 13.45
C ASN A 74 -15.03 -1.57 14.59
N GLU A 75 -14.30 -2.69 14.66
CA GLU A 75 -13.18 -2.84 15.58
C GLU A 75 -11.91 -2.12 15.10
N PHE A 76 -11.91 -1.61 13.85
CA PHE A 76 -10.79 -0.90 13.23
C PHE A 76 -10.31 0.28 14.07
N GLU A 77 -8.99 0.42 14.14
CA GLU A 77 -8.30 1.59 14.66
C GLU A 77 -7.17 1.95 13.70
N THR A 78 -6.97 3.25 13.49
CA THR A 78 -5.85 3.73 12.70
C THR A 78 -4.52 3.39 13.37
N PRO A 79 -3.39 3.37 12.64
CA PRO A 79 -2.06 3.31 13.22
C PRO A 79 -1.76 4.36 14.31
N SER A 80 -2.44 5.51 14.28
CA SER A 80 -2.35 6.53 15.34
C SER A 80 -3.35 6.35 16.49
N GLY A 81 -4.11 5.24 16.52
CA GLY A 81 -5.08 4.91 17.57
C GLY A 81 -6.44 5.61 17.46
N SER A 82 -6.76 6.24 16.32
CA SER A 82 -8.10 6.80 16.11
C SER A 82 -9.09 5.69 15.78
N LYS A 83 -10.29 5.76 16.33
CA LYS A 83 -11.36 4.78 16.06
C LYS A 83 -11.81 4.85 14.60
N GLY A 84 -12.40 3.76 14.12
CA GLY A 84 -13.05 3.62 12.81
C GLY A 84 -14.23 4.57 12.60
N ALA A 85 -15.36 4.02 12.16
CA ALA A 85 -16.58 4.78 11.96
C ALA A 85 -17.26 5.14 13.30
N LYS A 86 -18.19 6.10 13.27
CA LYS A 86 -19.04 6.42 14.44
C LYS A 86 -19.95 5.24 14.81
N GLU A 87 -20.44 4.54 13.79
CA GLU A 87 -21.28 3.35 13.89
C GLU A 87 -20.80 2.32 12.86
N ALA A 88 -21.04 1.04 13.13
CA ALA A 88 -20.67 -0.02 12.19
C ALA A 88 -21.52 0.03 10.90
N PRO A 89 -20.96 -0.39 9.75
CA PRO A 89 -19.59 -0.85 9.55
C PRO A 89 -18.60 0.31 9.30
N PHE A 90 -17.31 0.06 9.54
CA PHE A 90 -16.25 0.89 8.97
C PHE A 90 -16.07 0.56 7.49
N ARG A 91 -16.02 1.60 6.65
CA ARG A 91 -15.71 1.48 5.23
C ARG A 91 -14.45 2.24 4.88
N PHE A 92 -13.50 1.54 4.26
CA PHE A 92 -12.28 2.16 3.76
C PHE A 92 -12.58 3.08 2.59
N CYS A 93 -12.04 4.29 2.59
CA CYS A 93 -12.41 5.29 1.60
C CYS A 93 -11.46 5.30 0.40
N ILE A 94 -12.00 5.38 -0.82
CA ILE A 94 -11.24 5.53 -2.06
C ILE A 94 -11.65 6.83 -2.74
N TYR A 95 -10.69 7.73 -2.96
CA TYR A 95 -10.90 8.99 -3.66
C TYR A 95 -10.40 8.90 -5.11
N LEU A 96 -11.23 9.37 -6.05
CA LEU A 96 -10.91 9.48 -7.48
C LEU A 96 -11.15 10.92 -7.94
N VAL A 97 -10.18 11.50 -8.64
CA VAL A 97 -10.30 12.82 -9.28
C VAL A 97 -9.93 12.74 -10.76
N ASP A 98 -10.54 13.56 -11.62
CA ASP A 98 -10.32 13.56 -13.07
C ASP A 98 -9.16 14.45 -13.53
N SER A 99 -8.71 15.40 -12.70
CA SER A 99 -7.73 16.40 -13.08
C SER A 99 -6.51 16.40 -12.15
N GLY A 100 -5.34 16.72 -12.71
CA GLY A 100 -4.14 16.95 -11.90
C GLY A 100 -4.25 18.20 -11.04
N ALA A 101 -5.06 19.20 -11.40
CA ALA A 101 -5.29 20.38 -10.57
C ALA A 101 -5.96 20.01 -9.24
N ASP A 102 -7.05 19.23 -9.30
CA ASP A 102 -7.75 18.74 -8.12
C ASP A 102 -6.84 17.82 -7.30
N PHE A 103 -6.13 16.90 -7.97
CA PHE A 103 -5.20 16.01 -7.29
C PHE A 103 -4.12 16.77 -6.51
N ARG A 104 -3.50 17.79 -7.11
CA ARG A 104 -2.48 18.61 -6.43
C ARG A 104 -3.05 19.39 -5.24
N GLU A 105 -4.31 19.80 -5.28
CA GLU A 105 -4.95 20.43 -4.11
C GLU A 105 -5.18 19.42 -2.98
N LEU A 106 -5.61 18.18 -3.28
CA LEU A 106 -5.70 17.11 -2.28
C LEU A 106 -4.32 16.81 -1.65
N VAL A 107 -3.27 16.73 -2.49
CA VAL A 107 -1.89 16.52 -2.03
C VAL A 107 -1.44 17.65 -1.12
N LYS A 108 -1.74 18.90 -1.44
CA LYS A 108 -1.41 20.06 -0.60
C LYS A 108 -2.10 19.99 0.77
N ILE A 109 -3.38 19.61 0.80
CA ILE A 109 -4.14 19.43 2.05
C ILE A 109 -3.46 18.37 2.92
N ASP A 110 -3.15 17.21 2.35
CA ASP A 110 -2.56 16.11 3.11
C ASP A 110 -1.09 16.28 3.44
N ALA A 111 -0.32 16.99 2.61
CA ALA A 111 1.04 17.37 2.92
C ALA A 111 1.08 18.26 4.17
N GLY A 112 0.17 19.22 4.28
CA GLY A 112 0.00 20.04 5.47
C GLY A 112 -0.46 19.23 6.69
N ARG A 113 -1.40 18.30 6.50
CA ARG A 113 -1.95 17.44 7.56
C ARG A 113 -0.91 16.47 8.14
N ASN A 114 -0.07 15.90 7.28
CA ASN A 114 0.83 14.81 7.63
C ASN A 114 2.30 15.23 7.69
N GLY A 115 2.61 16.51 7.47
CA GLY A 115 3.97 17.03 7.52
C GLY A 115 4.89 16.48 6.44
N TRP A 116 4.37 16.28 5.22
CA TRP A 116 5.17 15.75 4.12
C TRP A 116 6.22 16.76 3.64
N ASP A 117 7.41 16.27 3.34
CA ASP A 117 8.46 17.09 2.76
C ASP A 117 8.25 17.34 1.26
N ALA A 118 9.03 18.26 0.69
CA ALA A 118 8.93 18.64 -0.72
C ALA A 118 9.19 17.47 -1.68
N ASN A 119 10.03 16.51 -1.27
CA ASN A 119 10.33 15.33 -2.08
C ASN A 119 9.10 14.41 -2.14
N SER A 120 8.46 14.13 -1.01
CA SER A 120 7.25 13.31 -0.91
C SER A 120 6.09 13.90 -1.72
N VAL A 121 5.92 15.23 -1.66
CA VAL A 121 4.93 15.95 -2.49
C VAL A 121 5.22 15.78 -3.97
N ARG A 122 6.47 16.03 -4.39
CA ARG A 122 6.86 15.91 -5.80
C ARG A 122 6.68 14.48 -6.33
N LEU A 123 7.02 13.47 -5.52
CA LEU A 123 6.83 12.07 -5.89
C LEU A 123 5.36 11.71 -6.04
N THR A 124 4.53 12.16 -5.10
CA THR A 124 3.08 11.96 -5.17
C THR A 124 2.49 12.55 -6.45
N HIS A 125 2.92 13.75 -6.84
CA HIS A 125 2.54 14.36 -8.12
C HIS A 125 2.98 13.50 -9.32
N GLN A 126 4.17 12.92 -9.30
CA GLN A 126 4.63 12.10 -10.42
C GLN A 126 3.83 10.80 -10.58
N VAL A 127 3.54 10.11 -9.47
CA VAL A 127 2.84 8.81 -9.53
C VAL A 127 1.33 8.98 -9.70
N GLY A 128 0.76 10.10 -9.26
CA GLY A 128 -0.67 10.39 -9.39
C GLY A 128 -1.54 9.54 -8.46
N ASN A 129 -1.00 9.09 -7.33
CA ASN A 129 -1.73 8.41 -6.27
C ASN A 129 -0.98 8.54 -4.93
N TYR A 130 -1.68 8.32 -3.82
CA TYR A 130 -1.07 8.15 -2.51
C TYR A 130 -1.99 7.42 -1.53
N VAL A 131 -1.42 6.99 -0.42
CA VAL A 131 -2.13 6.35 0.69
C VAL A 131 -2.08 7.23 1.92
N ASP A 132 -3.17 7.28 2.68
CA ASP A 132 -3.18 7.93 3.99
C ASP A 132 -2.26 7.18 4.98
N PRO A 133 -1.34 7.85 5.70
CA PRO A 133 -0.47 7.21 6.67
C PRO A 133 -1.22 6.44 7.76
N ASN A 134 -2.46 6.86 8.04
CA ASN A 134 -3.35 6.27 9.03
C ASN A 134 -4.30 5.20 8.45
N ALA A 135 -4.07 4.74 7.22
CA ALA A 135 -4.85 3.69 6.56
C ALA A 135 -6.37 3.95 6.56
N ARG A 136 -6.78 5.22 6.46
CA ARG A 136 -8.20 5.60 6.36
C ARG A 136 -8.69 5.62 4.91
N TYR A 137 -7.80 5.97 3.98
CA TYR A 137 -8.15 6.12 2.57
C TYR A 137 -6.97 6.01 1.62
N THR A 138 -7.31 5.90 0.33
CA THR A 138 -6.39 6.06 -0.81
C THR A 138 -6.90 7.13 -1.77
N VAL A 139 -6.01 7.80 -2.50
CA VAL A 139 -6.35 8.83 -3.48
C VAL A 139 -5.69 8.50 -4.82
N TYR A 140 -6.46 8.62 -5.91
CA TYR A 140 -5.97 8.38 -7.26
C TYR A 140 -6.38 9.50 -8.22
N CYS A 141 -5.42 9.97 -9.01
CA CYS A 141 -5.65 10.84 -10.15
C CYS A 141 -5.88 9.99 -11.41
N LYS A 142 -7.06 10.16 -12.02
CA LYS A 142 -7.38 9.60 -13.33
C LYS A 142 -6.98 10.54 -14.48
N GLY A 143 -6.68 11.80 -14.19
CA GLY A 143 -6.01 12.70 -15.15
C GLY A 143 -4.51 12.48 -15.21
N ASP A 144 -3.83 13.31 -16.01
CA ASP A 144 -2.39 13.51 -15.86
C ASP A 144 -2.16 14.38 -14.60
N PRO A 145 -1.49 13.88 -13.56
CA PRO A 145 -1.29 14.62 -12.31
C PRO A 145 -0.41 15.87 -12.48
N MET A 146 0.36 15.96 -13.57
CA MET A 146 1.21 17.09 -13.91
C MET A 146 0.52 18.12 -14.81
N GLN A 147 -0.61 17.78 -15.41
CA GLN A 147 -1.42 18.71 -16.21
C GLN A 147 -2.66 19.17 -15.43
N SER A 148 -3.25 20.28 -15.85
CA SER A 148 -4.48 20.81 -15.24
C SER A 148 -5.74 20.31 -15.93
N ALA A 149 -5.63 19.82 -17.18
CA ALA A 149 -6.75 19.29 -17.93
C ALA A 149 -7.08 17.84 -17.52
N GLY A 150 -8.35 17.47 -17.69
CA GLY A 150 -8.83 16.12 -17.36
C GLY A 150 -8.27 15.03 -18.28
N GLY A 151 -8.37 13.78 -17.83
CA GLY A 151 -7.99 12.59 -18.59
C GLY A 151 -8.60 11.32 -17.99
N ASP A 152 -8.40 10.18 -18.68
CA ASP A 152 -8.84 8.86 -18.23
C ASP A 152 -7.68 7.86 -18.28
N ARG A 153 -6.65 8.15 -17.48
CA ARG A 153 -5.55 7.23 -17.17
C ARG A 153 -6.14 6.01 -16.48
N ASP A 154 -5.78 4.83 -16.98
CA ASP A 154 -6.10 3.59 -16.29
C ASP A 154 -5.33 3.53 -14.95
N VAL A 155 -6.09 3.49 -13.86
CA VAL A 155 -5.57 3.36 -12.49
C VAL A 155 -5.90 2.00 -11.88
N SER A 156 -6.38 1.03 -12.66
CA SER A 156 -6.88 -0.26 -12.15
C SER A 156 -5.82 -1.04 -11.35
N ALA A 157 -4.62 -1.15 -11.91
CA ALA A 157 -3.48 -1.81 -11.27
C ALA A 157 -3.11 -1.15 -9.94
N ILE A 158 -2.92 0.17 -9.95
CA ILE A 158 -2.50 0.91 -8.76
C ILE A 158 -3.61 0.98 -7.70
N VAL A 159 -4.88 0.94 -8.10
CA VAL A 159 -6.03 0.80 -7.18
C VAL A 159 -5.96 -0.53 -6.44
N ALA A 160 -5.76 -1.65 -7.14
CA ALA A 160 -5.61 -2.95 -6.50
C ALA A 160 -4.42 -2.98 -5.54
N HIS A 161 -3.25 -2.58 -6.04
CA HIS A 161 -2.00 -2.61 -5.29
C HIS A 161 -2.05 -1.71 -4.05
N SER A 162 -2.32 -0.42 -4.22
CA SER A 162 -2.21 0.57 -3.12
C SER A 162 -3.32 0.38 -2.09
N THR A 163 -4.53 0.00 -2.51
CA THR A 163 -5.59 -0.32 -1.56
C THR A 163 -5.25 -1.59 -0.78
N GLY A 164 -4.77 -2.66 -1.42
CA GLY A 164 -4.30 -3.87 -0.74
C GLY A 164 -3.21 -3.59 0.30
N SER A 165 -2.17 -2.84 -0.09
CA SER A 165 -1.11 -2.37 0.82
C SER A 165 -1.65 -1.55 1.99
N SER A 166 -2.66 -0.71 1.76
CA SER A 166 -3.27 0.12 2.81
C SER A 166 -4.12 -0.71 3.79
N LEU A 167 -4.83 -1.73 3.30
CA LEU A 167 -5.59 -2.65 4.15
C LEU A 167 -4.68 -3.49 5.05
N LEU A 168 -3.53 -3.97 4.53
CA LEU A 168 -2.50 -4.60 5.37
C LEU A 168 -2.03 -3.63 6.47
N ARG A 169 -1.79 -2.37 6.12
CA ARG A 169 -1.39 -1.35 7.09
C ARG A 169 -2.44 -1.11 8.16
N GLY A 170 -3.70 -1.01 7.75
CA GLY A 170 -4.83 -0.90 8.65
C GLY A 170 -4.92 -2.09 9.60
N ARG A 171 -4.78 -3.32 9.08
CA ARG A 171 -4.84 -4.53 9.89
C ARG A 171 -3.73 -4.60 10.93
N ALA A 172 -2.52 -4.24 10.53
CA ALA A 172 -1.34 -4.20 11.39
C ALA A 172 -1.35 -3.01 12.36
N ARG A 173 -2.23 -2.02 12.19
CA ARG A 173 -2.30 -0.80 13.03
C ARG A 173 -0.94 -0.16 13.28
N SER A 174 -0.06 -0.19 12.28
CA SER A 174 1.34 0.18 12.47
C SER A 174 1.88 0.97 11.29
N ALA A 175 2.59 2.05 11.60
CA ALA A 175 3.37 2.79 10.62
C ALA A 175 4.76 2.16 10.37
N LYS A 176 5.16 1.16 11.15
CA LYS A 176 6.49 0.51 11.11
C LYS A 176 6.54 -0.72 10.20
N ILE A 177 5.59 -0.88 9.30
CA ILE A 177 5.55 -2.04 8.41
C ILE A 177 6.75 -1.97 7.47
N PRO A 178 7.57 -3.04 7.37
CA PRO A 178 8.67 -3.09 6.43
C PRO A 178 8.19 -2.86 5.00
N PHE A 179 8.99 -2.14 4.21
CA PHE A 179 8.64 -1.81 2.83
C PHE A 179 8.30 -3.06 2.00
N TRP A 180 9.14 -4.10 2.06
CA TRP A 180 8.93 -5.36 1.35
C TRP A 180 7.57 -6.00 1.68
N MET A 181 7.12 -5.91 2.94
CA MET A 181 5.88 -6.52 3.39
C MET A 181 4.68 -5.72 2.88
N GLN A 182 4.77 -4.39 2.92
CA GLN A 182 3.72 -3.51 2.42
C GLN A 182 3.58 -3.54 0.90
N ALA A 183 4.69 -3.40 0.17
CA ALA A 183 4.72 -3.43 -1.29
C ALA A 183 4.39 -4.82 -1.83
N GLY A 184 5.00 -5.85 -1.24
CA GLY A 184 4.79 -7.24 -1.66
C GLY A 184 3.35 -7.71 -1.50
N PHE A 185 2.65 -7.26 -0.44
CA PHE A 185 1.22 -7.57 -0.30
C PHE A 185 0.37 -6.84 -1.33
N GLY A 186 0.74 -5.60 -1.71
CA GLY A 186 0.12 -4.88 -2.82
C GLY A 186 0.27 -5.63 -4.15
N TYR A 187 1.48 -6.14 -4.43
CA TYR A 187 1.72 -6.97 -5.61
C TYR A 187 0.96 -8.29 -5.59
N TYR A 188 0.91 -8.96 -4.43
CA TYR A 188 0.09 -10.16 -4.28
C TYR A 188 -1.37 -9.88 -4.63
N VAL A 189 -1.97 -8.81 -4.08
CA VAL A 189 -3.36 -8.44 -4.38
C VAL A 189 -3.57 -8.13 -5.86
N GLU A 190 -2.63 -7.41 -6.47
CA GLU A 190 -2.66 -7.08 -7.89
C GLU A 190 -2.63 -8.36 -8.76
N HIS A 191 -1.68 -9.27 -8.49
CA HIS A 191 -1.54 -10.56 -9.17
C HIS A 191 -2.81 -11.39 -9.05
N MET A 192 -3.37 -11.53 -7.85
CA MET A 192 -4.58 -12.34 -7.64
C MET A 192 -5.83 -11.81 -8.35
N ILE A 193 -5.83 -10.55 -8.78
CA ILE A 193 -6.96 -9.92 -9.49
C ILE A 193 -6.76 -9.94 -11.01
N PHE A 194 -5.52 -9.77 -11.48
CA PHE A 194 -5.21 -9.54 -12.89
C PHE A 194 -4.34 -10.63 -13.53
N ASP A 195 -3.88 -11.60 -12.75
CA ASP A 195 -2.84 -12.58 -13.11
C ASP A 195 -1.53 -11.91 -13.61
N LEU A 196 -1.33 -10.64 -13.26
CA LEU A 196 -0.27 -9.76 -13.73
C LEU A 196 0.01 -8.64 -12.72
N CYS A 197 1.27 -8.26 -12.55
CA CYS A 197 1.70 -7.07 -11.82
C CYS A 197 2.17 -5.99 -12.80
N ARG A 198 1.44 -4.87 -12.87
CA ARG A 198 1.58 -3.76 -13.82
C ARG A 198 1.98 -2.46 -13.15
N VAL A 199 1.99 -2.38 -11.81
CA VAL A 199 2.45 -1.19 -11.10
C VAL A 199 3.95 -0.96 -11.34
N HIS A 200 4.25 0.22 -11.88
CA HIS A 200 5.61 0.70 -12.09
C HIS A 200 6.12 1.41 -10.84
N TYR A 201 7.36 1.15 -10.44
CA TYR A 201 8.07 2.05 -9.54
C TYR A 201 8.77 3.17 -10.31
N LEU A 202 9.12 4.25 -9.63
CA LEU A 202 9.90 5.34 -10.21
C LEU A 202 11.38 4.92 -10.21
N ASP A 203 12.08 5.20 -11.30
CA ASP A 203 13.54 5.08 -11.34
C ASP A 203 14.12 6.30 -10.61
N PHE A 204 14.60 6.04 -9.41
CA PHE A 204 15.21 7.04 -8.54
C PHE A 204 16.73 7.14 -8.73
N GLU A 205 17.37 6.15 -9.36
CA GLU A 205 18.80 6.18 -9.64
C GLU A 205 19.11 7.32 -10.62
N ALA A 206 18.30 7.44 -11.68
CA ALA A 206 18.34 8.59 -12.60
C ALA A 206 18.02 9.93 -11.89
N TYR A 207 17.20 9.91 -10.83
CA TYR A 207 16.83 11.10 -10.05
C TYR A 207 17.97 11.58 -9.13
N TYR A 208 18.81 10.68 -8.60
CA TYR A 208 19.92 11.03 -7.71
C TYR A 208 21.25 11.30 -8.45
N GLU A 209 21.52 10.64 -9.57
CA GLU A 209 22.75 10.89 -10.34
C GLU A 209 22.82 12.28 -10.96
N ALA A 210 21.66 12.90 -11.19
CA ALA A 210 21.57 14.26 -11.71
C ALA A 210 20.64 15.08 -10.81
N GLN A 211 21.19 15.96 -9.97
CA GLN A 211 20.44 16.90 -9.12
C GLN A 211 19.60 17.97 -9.89
N LYS A 212 19.19 17.67 -11.13
CA LYS A 212 18.19 18.40 -11.95
C LYS A 212 17.39 17.47 -12.88
N ALA A 213 17.46 16.14 -12.72
CA ALA A 213 16.79 15.21 -13.62
C ALA A 213 15.30 15.01 -13.30
N GLU A 214 14.54 14.88 -14.38
CA GLU A 214 13.14 14.51 -14.42
C GLU A 214 12.94 13.13 -13.77
N ILE A 215 11.95 12.99 -12.88
CA ILE A 215 11.62 11.70 -12.28
C ILE A 215 11.14 10.78 -13.42
N LYS A 216 11.89 9.72 -13.73
CA LYS A 216 11.49 8.78 -14.77
C LYS A 216 10.63 7.67 -14.19
N LYS A 217 9.58 7.30 -14.92
CA LYS A 217 8.80 6.09 -14.64
C LYS A 217 9.74 4.90 -14.88
N GLY A 218 9.94 4.05 -13.88
CA GLY A 218 10.84 2.90 -13.95
C GLY A 218 10.32 1.81 -14.87
N GLU A 219 11.25 0.94 -15.28
CA GLU A 219 10.97 -0.20 -16.16
C GLU A 219 10.09 -1.24 -15.46
N THR A 220 9.24 -1.93 -16.23
CA THR A 220 8.52 -3.12 -15.76
C THR A 220 9.18 -4.37 -16.31
N LEU A 221 9.03 -5.49 -15.60
CA LEU A 221 9.08 -6.81 -16.22
C LEU A 221 7.87 -6.91 -17.18
N GLY A 222 7.92 -6.27 -18.36
CA GLY A 222 6.94 -6.31 -19.47
C GLY A 222 5.45 -6.18 -19.13
N ALA A 223 4.70 -5.26 -19.76
CA ALA A 223 3.26 -5.11 -19.49
C ALA A 223 2.38 -6.34 -19.81
N ASP A 224 2.92 -7.31 -20.56
CA ASP A 224 2.22 -8.49 -21.07
C ASP A 224 2.76 -9.83 -20.51
N GLU A 225 3.76 -9.79 -19.62
CA GLU A 225 4.36 -11.02 -19.07
C GLU A 225 3.94 -11.28 -17.62
N ASP A 226 3.44 -12.49 -17.38
CA ASP A 226 3.16 -13.03 -16.05
C ASP A 226 4.43 -13.04 -15.18
N TRP A 227 4.41 -12.30 -14.07
CA TRP A 227 5.55 -12.16 -13.16
C TRP A 227 6.07 -13.51 -12.68
N PRO A 228 5.22 -14.45 -12.21
CA PRO A 228 5.63 -15.82 -11.94
C PRO A 228 6.48 -16.47 -13.04
N SER A 229 6.08 -16.33 -14.30
CA SER A 229 6.82 -16.88 -15.43
C SER A 229 8.19 -16.23 -15.64
N VAL A 230 8.27 -14.90 -15.56
CA VAL A 230 9.54 -14.15 -15.68
C VAL A 230 10.48 -14.48 -14.53
N LEU A 231 9.96 -14.45 -13.29
CA LEU A 231 10.73 -14.70 -12.09
C LEU A 231 11.18 -16.15 -11.99
N ARG A 232 10.36 -17.12 -12.43
CA ARG A 232 10.77 -18.53 -12.55
C ARG A 232 11.97 -18.66 -13.50
N LYS A 233 11.96 -17.98 -14.65
CA LYS A 233 13.07 -18.00 -15.59
C LYS A 233 14.33 -17.39 -14.96
N MET A 234 14.22 -16.22 -14.36
CA MET A 234 15.34 -15.57 -13.66
C MET A 234 15.92 -16.46 -12.53
N CYS A 235 15.04 -17.13 -11.77
CA CYS A 235 15.44 -18.03 -10.70
C CYS A 235 16.24 -19.23 -11.21
N LYS A 236 15.80 -19.84 -12.33
CA LYS A 236 16.50 -20.95 -13.01
C LYS A 236 17.83 -20.55 -13.63
N ASP A 237 17.93 -19.30 -14.09
CA ASP A 237 19.15 -18.71 -14.64
C ASP A 237 20.10 -18.20 -13.52
N GLU A 238 19.86 -18.58 -12.26
CA GLU A 238 20.61 -18.16 -11.06
C GLU A 238 20.67 -16.64 -10.83
N ASN A 239 19.80 -15.87 -11.47
CA ASN A 239 19.66 -14.43 -11.26
C ASN A 239 18.71 -14.15 -10.08
N ARG A 240 19.16 -14.54 -8.89
CA ARG A 240 18.41 -14.49 -7.63
C ARG A 240 18.74 -13.22 -6.81
N CYS A 241 17.78 -12.75 -6.01
CA CYS A 241 18.00 -11.77 -4.94
C CYS A 241 18.03 -12.55 -3.63
N SER A 242 19.01 -12.29 -2.76
CA SER A 242 19.00 -12.88 -1.42
C SER A 242 17.81 -12.37 -0.59
N LEU A 243 17.47 -13.08 0.48
CA LEU A 243 16.50 -12.63 1.46
C LEU A 243 16.90 -11.26 2.02
N GLY A 244 18.18 -11.07 2.32
CA GLY A 244 18.72 -9.79 2.80
C GLY A 244 18.46 -8.63 1.81
N ASP A 245 18.66 -8.86 0.51
CA ASP A 245 18.40 -7.85 -0.52
C ASP A 245 16.92 -7.45 -0.52
N VAL A 246 16.02 -8.43 -0.45
CA VAL A 246 14.57 -8.20 -0.43
C VAL A 246 14.13 -7.46 0.84
N LEU A 247 14.62 -7.87 2.01
CA LEU A 247 14.21 -7.28 3.28
C LEU A 247 14.74 -5.87 3.49
N THR A 248 15.87 -5.52 2.86
CA THR A 248 16.53 -4.21 2.98
C THR A 248 16.27 -3.27 1.80
N ALA A 249 15.53 -3.74 0.79
CA ALA A 249 15.15 -2.96 -0.37
C ALA A 249 14.49 -1.63 0.01
N GLN A 250 14.87 -0.57 -0.68
CA GLN A 250 14.38 0.79 -0.44
C GLN A 250 13.64 1.28 -1.68
N ILE A 251 12.53 2.00 -1.47
CA ILE A 251 11.73 2.62 -2.55
C ILE A 251 12.61 3.38 -3.55
N LEU A 252 13.64 4.07 -3.05
CA LEU A 252 14.51 4.95 -3.80
C LEU A 252 15.64 4.25 -4.58
N THR A 253 15.81 2.95 -4.42
CA THR A 253 16.88 2.18 -5.10
C THR A 253 16.32 0.90 -5.71
N LEU A 254 15.00 0.80 -5.81
CA LEU A 254 14.32 -0.44 -6.15
C LEU A 254 14.38 -0.73 -7.64
N SER A 255 15.02 -1.83 -8.00
CA SER A 255 15.03 -2.35 -9.37
C SER A 255 13.75 -3.15 -9.68
N PRO A 256 13.41 -3.34 -10.97
CA PRO A 256 12.33 -4.25 -11.38
C PRO A 256 12.55 -5.68 -10.86
N LYS A 257 13.81 -6.12 -10.83
CA LYS A 257 14.22 -7.42 -10.28
C LYS A 257 13.86 -7.54 -8.79
N GLU A 258 14.29 -6.58 -7.96
CA GLU A 258 13.99 -6.60 -6.53
C GLU A 258 12.48 -6.52 -6.26
N SER A 259 11.75 -5.73 -7.04
CA SER A 259 10.28 -5.66 -6.97
C SER A 259 9.65 -7.03 -7.22
N GLY A 260 10.13 -7.74 -8.24
CA GLY A 260 9.72 -9.10 -8.56
C GLY A 260 10.00 -10.09 -7.43
N TYR A 261 11.17 -10.02 -6.80
CA TYR A 261 11.52 -10.87 -5.67
C TYR A 261 10.76 -10.49 -4.38
N ILE A 262 10.40 -9.21 -4.16
CA ILE A 262 9.49 -8.78 -3.08
C ILE A 262 8.11 -9.42 -3.25
N PHE A 263 7.57 -9.42 -4.48
CA PHE A 263 6.33 -10.12 -4.81
C PHE A 263 6.47 -11.63 -4.57
N ALA A 264 7.50 -12.27 -5.13
CA ALA A 264 7.67 -13.71 -5.02
C ALA A 264 7.84 -14.16 -3.57
N LEU A 265 8.55 -13.39 -2.73
CA LEU A 265 8.67 -13.65 -1.30
C LEU A 265 7.29 -13.55 -0.65
N THR A 266 6.55 -12.47 -0.88
CA THR A 266 5.23 -12.31 -0.26
C THR A 266 4.27 -13.42 -0.69
N TYR A 267 4.26 -13.78 -1.97
CA TYR A 267 3.41 -14.85 -2.47
C TYR A 267 3.79 -16.20 -1.85
N PHE A 268 5.08 -16.51 -1.73
CA PHE A 268 5.54 -17.68 -0.99
C PHE A 268 5.05 -17.68 0.46
N LEU A 269 5.11 -16.54 1.14
CA LEU A 269 4.70 -16.38 2.55
C LEU A 269 3.18 -16.49 2.77
N VAL A 270 2.36 -16.38 1.71
CA VAL A 270 0.89 -16.54 1.79
C VAL A 270 0.35 -17.67 0.89
N ARG A 271 1.22 -18.55 0.41
CA ARG A 271 0.93 -19.56 -0.63
C ARG A 271 -0.17 -20.58 -0.27
N ASP A 272 -0.38 -20.82 1.01
CA ASP A 272 -1.35 -21.77 1.55
C ASP A 272 -1.82 -21.34 2.94
N ASP A 273 -2.80 -22.04 3.51
CA ASP A 273 -3.40 -21.69 4.79
C ASP A 273 -2.41 -21.73 5.96
N ALA A 274 -1.42 -22.63 5.92
CA ALA A 274 -0.39 -22.72 6.96
C ALA A 274 0.59 -21.54 6.87
N ALA A 275 0.98 -21.15 5.66
CA ALA A 275 1.80 -19.97 5.40
C ALA A 275 1.05 -18.68 5.77
N LYS A 276 -0.22 -18.54 5.38
CA LYS A 276 -1.08 -17.41 5.77
C LYS A 276 -1.18 -17.27 7.29
N ALA A 277 -1.38 -18.37 8.02
CA ALA A 277 -1.41 -18.35 9.48
C ALA A 277 -0.09 -17.84 10.10
N LYS A 278 1.06 -18.15 9.49
CA LYS A 278 2.37 -17.61 9.88
C LYS A 278 2.51 -16.13 9.51
N TYR A 279 2.06 -15.72 8.32
CA TYR A 279 2.05 -14.31 7.90
C TYR A 279 1.20 -13.45 8.86
N GLN A 280 0.04 -13.96 9.29
CA GLN A 280 -0.83 -13.31 10.26
C GLN A 280 -0.15 -13.09 11.62
N LYS A 281 0.79 -13.97 12.03
CA LYS A 281 1.59 -13.75 13.24
C LYS A 281 2.54 -12.56 13.09
N LEU A 282 3.21 -12.42 11.94
CA LEU A 282 4.04 -11.23 11.67
C LEU A 282 3.20 -9.94 11.69
N VAL A 283 2.00 -9.98 11.12
CA VAL A 283 1.05 -8.86 11.18
C VAL A 283 0.62 -8.55 12.61
N ALA A 284 0.41 -9.56 13.44
CA ALA A 284 0.09 -9.38 14.86
C ALA A 284 1.26 -8.77 15.64
N MET A 285 2.51 -9.18 15.38
CA MET A 285 3.70 -8.56 15.98
C MET A 285 3.75 -7.06 15.68
N LEU A 286 3.52 -6.66 14.42
CA LEU A 286 3.47 -5.25 14.04
C LEU A 286 2.37 -4.49 14.79
N ARG A 287 1.22 -5.13 15.00
CA ARG A 287 0.08 -4.58 15.75
C ARG A 287 0.35 -4.42 17.23
N ASP A 288 1.17 -5.30 17.81
CA ASP A 288 1.59 -5.22 19.20
C ASP A 288 2.77 -4.22 19.40
N GLY A 289 3.25 -3.61 18.31
CA GLY A 289 4.27 -2.57 18.32
C GLY A 289 5.70 -3.08 18.07
N ASP A 290 5.85 -4.37 17.83
CA ASP A 290 7.12 -5.01 17.51
C ASP A 290 7.59 -4.68 16.09
N THR A 291 8.84 -5.04 15.80
CA THR A 291 9.44 -4.89 14.47
C THR A 291 9.54 -6.25 13.80
N VAL A 292 9.14 -6.30 12.53
CA VAL A 292 9.36 -7.47 11.68
C VAL A 292 10.69 -7.29 10.94
N ASN A 293 11.63 -8.19 11.21
CA ASN A 293 12.95 -8.28 10.60
C ASN A 293 13.25 -9.73 10.19
N GLU A 294 14.44 -9.99 9.62
CA GLU A 294 14.85 -11.33 9.19
C GLU A 294 14.72 -12.38 10.30
N ALA A 295 15.21 -12.09 11.51
CA ALA A 295 15.15 -13.03 12.63
C ALA A 295 13.70 -13.43 12.97
N SER A 296 12.80 -12.44 13.09
CA SER A 296 11.39 -12.72 13.37
C SER A 296 10.68 -13.46 12.24
N LEU A 297 11.04 -13.21 10.98
CA LEU A 297 10.53 -13.92 9.81
C LEU A 297 10.95 -15.39 9.88
N LEU A 298 12.24 -15.66 10.05
CA LEU A 298 12.78 -17.02 10.11
C LEU A 298 12.19 -17.80 11.28
N GLU A 299 12.12 -17.21 12.47
CA GLU A 299 11.51 -17.80 13.65
C GLU A 299 10.02 -18.14 13.42
N THR A 300 9.25 -17.18 12.90
CA THR A 300 7.81 -17.36 12.67
C THR A 300 7.52 -18.47 11.65
N TYR A 301 8.38 -18.60 10.64
CA TYR A 301 8.23 -19.61 9.60
C TYR A 301 8.92 -20.95 9.91
N GLY A 302 9.76 -20.99 10.95
CA GLY A 302 10.44 -22.21 11.40
C GLY A 302 11.72 -22.53 10.62
N TYR A 303 12.39 -21.52 10.07
CA TYR A 303 13.66 -21.67 9.36
C TYR A 303 14.85 -21.45 10.31
N ALA A 304 15.89 -22.27 10.14
CA ALA A 304 17.11 -22.17 10.95
C ALA A 304 17.96 -20.95 10.59
N ASP A 305 18.00 -20.59 9.30
CA ASP A 305 18.73 -19.46 8.75
C ASP A 305 18.11 -19.01 7.42
N ALA A 306 18.62 -17.90 6.87
CA ALA A 306 18.18 -17.35 5.59
C ALA A 306 18.38 -18.33 4.42
N ALA A 307 19.47 -19.11 4.43
CA ALA A 307 19.77 -20.06 3.36
C ALA A 307 18.73 -21.19 3.26
N ALA A 308 18.23 -21.68 4.40
CA ALA A 308 17.16 -22.66 4.44
C ALA A 308 15.84 -22.12 3.87
N LEU A 309 15.48 -20.87 4.21
CA LEU A 309 14.30 -20.21 3.63
C LEU A 309 14.47 -20.01 2.13
N GLU A 310 15.60 -19.46 1.70
CA GLU A 310 15.91 -19.20 0.31
C GLU A 310 15.87 -20.47 -0.55
N ALA A 311 16.40 -21.59 -0.04
CA ALA A 311 16.37 -22.87 -0.74
C ALA A 311 14.93 -23.32 -1.03
N GLU A 312 14.05 -23.34 -0.02
CA GLU A 312 12.64 -23.75 -0.20
C GLU A 312 11.87 -22.73 -1.05
N TRP A 313 12.15 -21.45 -0.87
CA TRP A 313 11.52 -20.38 -1.64
C TRP A 313 11.84 -20.48 -3.13
N TYR A 314 13.11 -20.66 -3.49
CA TYR A 314 13.52 -20.81 -4.88
C TYR A 314 13.03 -22.13 -5.48
N GLU A 315 13.05 -23.24 -4.73
CA GLU A 315 12.46 -24.51 -5.18
C GLU A 315 10.97 -24.33 -5.52
N TRP A 316 10.24 -23.62 -4.66
CA TRP A 316 8.84 -23.30 -4.90
C TRP A 316 8.64 -22.41 -6.14
N MET A 317 9.45 -21.36 -6.31
CA MET A 317 9.42 -20.48 -7.49
C MET A 317 9.68 -21.25 -8.79
N GLU A 318 10.59 -22.23 -8.76
CA GLU A 318 10.93 -23.07 -9.91
C GLU A 318 9.85 -24.08 -10.27
N SER A 319 8.98 -24.39 -9.29
CA SER A 319 7.89 -25.35 -9.42
C SER A 319 6.69 -24.78 -10.19
N ARG A 320 5.70 -25.66 -10.44
CA ARG A 320 4.40 -25.27 -11.02
C ARG A 320 3.43 -24.64 -10.01
N ALA A 321 3.79 -24.63 -8.72
CA ALA A 321 2.94 -24.07 -7.67
C ALA A 321 2.98 -22.53 -7.67
N PHE A 322 4.08 -21.92 -8.13
CA PHE A 322 4.18 -20.48 -8.33
C PHE A 322 3.59 -20.10 -9.70
N LYS A 323 2.38 -19.57 -9.74
CA LYS A 323 1.62 -19.30 -10.98
C LYS A 323 0.69 -18.11 -10.84
#